data_AF-A0AAJ5VZU8-F1
#
_entry.id   AF-A0AAJ5VZU8-F1
#
_cell.length_a   1.000
_cell.length_b   1.000
_cell.length_c   1.000
_cell.angle_alpha   90.00
_cell.angle_beta   90.00
_cell.angle_gamma   90.00
#
_symmetry.space_group_name_H-M   'P 1'
#
loop_
_entity.id
_entity.type
_entity.pdbx_description
1 polymer ?
#
loop_
_entity_poly.entity_id
_entity_poly.type
_entity_poly.pdbx_seq_one_letter_code
_entity_poly.pdbx_strand_id
1 'polypeptide(L)'
;MSFQAYLDNIEDKTGVTPRRFVELAAERGFGPGTKAGEIIAWLGEEYGLGRGHAMALVHVITKGSKIDAKHVGSGGVHADASDTLWLDGKASRPIS
;
A
#
# COMPACT_ATOMS: atom_id res chain seq x y z
N MET A 1 7.27 -7.77 -9.50
CA MET A 1 6.94 -7.30 -8.13
C MET A 1 5.44 -7.20 -8.00
N SER A 2 4.91 -7.87 -7.00
CA SER A 2 3.49 -7.88 -6.66
C SER A 2 3.11 -6.61 -5.89
N PHE A 3 1.82 -6.41 -5.63
CA PHE A 3 1.34 -5.27 -4.85
C PHE A 3 1.87 -5.34 -3.41
N GLN A 4 1.80 -6.51 -2.77
CA GLN A 4 2.31 -6.70 -1.41
C GLN A 4 3.80 -6.34 -1.31
N ALA A 5 4.61 -6.66 -2.32
CA ALA A 5 6.02 -6.32 -2.34
C ALA A 5 6.26 -4.79 -2.32
N TYR A 6 5.37 -3.99 -2.91
CA TYR A 6 5.46 -2.53 -2.79
C TYR A 6 5.19 -2.05 -1.37
N LEU A 7 4.20 -2.62 -0.68
CA LEU A 7 3.88 -2.28 0.71
C LEU A 7 5.02 -2.65 1.65
N ASP A 8 5.60 -3.83 1.49
CA ASP A 8 6.77 -4.28 2.25
C ASP A 8 7.97 -3.34 2.04
N ASN A 9 8.26 -2.96 0.79
CA ASN A 9 9.35 -2.04 0.47
C ASN A 9 9.12 -0.62 1.04
N ILE A 10 7.86 -0.20 1.17
CA ILE A 10 7.53 1.09 1.81
C ILE A 10 7.79 1.01 3.31
N GLU A 11 7.36 -0.07 3.96
CA GLU A 11 7.64 -0.30 5.38
C GLU A 11 9.15 -0.37 5.64
N ASP A 12 9.90 -1.13 4.83
CA ASP A 12 11.35 -1.25 4.94
C ASP A 12 12.07 0.12 4.77
N LYS A 13 11.51 1.04 3.97
CA LYS A 13 12.08 2.39 3.74
C LYS A 13 11.72 3.42 4.80
N THR A 14 10.52 3.32 5.34
CA THR A 14 9.92 4.38 6.19
C THR A 14 9.86 3.98 7.66
N GLY A 15 9.96 2.69 7.97
CA GLY A 15 9.69 2.14 9.29
C GLY A 15 8.22 2.18 9.69
N VAL A 16 7.32 2.55 8.78
CA VAL A 16 5.89 2.73 9.05
C VAL A 16 5.10 1.64 8.33
N THR A 17 4.24 0.95 9.06
CA THR A 17 3.41 -0.11 8.48
C THR A 17 2.35 0.45 7.54
N PRO A 18 1.89 -0.32 6.54
CA PRO A 18 0.81 0.12 5.65
C PRO A 18 -0.47 0.50 6.40
N ARG A 19 -0.84 -0.21 7.47
CA ARG A 19 -1.99 0.15 8.31
C ARG A 19 -1.80 1.53 8.94
N ARG A 20 -0.61 1.83 9.48
CA ARG A 20 -0.36 3.14 10.09
C ARG A 20 -0.45 4.26 9.05
N PHE A 21 -0.03 4.03 7.80
CA PHE A 21 -0.26 5.00 6.73
C PHE A 21 -1.75 5.25 6.45
N VAL A 22 -2.60 4.23 6.50
CA VAL A 22 -4.06 4.40 6.34
C VAL A 22 -4.64 5.25 7.48
N GLU A 23 -4.19 5.02 8.72
CA GLU A 23 -4.61 5.84 9.87
C GLU A 23 -4.15 7.28 9.74
N LEU A 24 -2.87 7.52 9.41
CA LEU A 24 -2.31 8.85 9.17
C LEU A 24 -3.02 9.58 8.03
N ALA A 25 -3.39 8.85 6.97
CA ALA A 25 -4.17 9.40 5.87
C ALA A 25 -5.57 9.82 6.35
N ALA A 26 -6.25 9.00 7.14
CA ALA A 26 -7.56 9.32 7.70
C ALA A 26 -7.50 10.52 8.67
N GLU A 27 -6.48 10.60 9.52
CA GLU A 27 -6.21 11.76 10.40
C GLU A 27 -6.06 13.07 9.60
N ARG A 28 -5.60 12.99 8.34
CA ARG A 28 -5.46 14.11 7.40
C ARG A 28 -6.71 14.38 6.55
N GLY A 29 -7.76 13.57 6.69
CA GLY A 29 -8.95 13.65 5.86
C GLY A 29 -8.80 13.03 4.46
N PHE A 30 -7.76 12.23 4.23
CA PHE A 30 -7.63 11.43 3.01
C PHE A 30 -8.42 10.13 3.12
N GLY A 31 -9.01 9.70 2.00
CA GLY A 31 -9.80 8.48 1.94
C GLY A 31 -10.45 8.28 0.57
N PRO A 32 -11.59 7.57 0.50
CA PRO A 32 -12.34 7.40 -0.74
C PRO A 32 -12.70 8.76 -1.36
N GLY A 33 -12.26 8.99 -2.60
CA GLY A 33 -12.52 10.24 -3.33
C GLY A 33 -11.39 11.26 -3.29
N THR A 34 -10.38 11.09 -2.43
CA THR A 34 -9.16 11.92 -2.46
C THR A 34 -8.40 11.69 -3.77
N LYS A 35 -7.91 12.77 -4.38
CA LYS A 35 -7.13 12.67 -5.61
C LYS A 35 -5.78 12.02 -5.30
N ALA A 36 -5.37 11.07 -6.15
CA ALA A 36 -4.09 10.38 -6.01
C ALA A 36 -2.90 11.35 -5.87
N GLY A 37 -2.92 12.47 -6.61
CA GLY A 37 -1.86 13.48 -6.56
C GLY A 37 -1.66 14.10 -5.18
N GLU A 38 -2.72 14.30 -4.40
CA GLU A 38 -2.65 14.90 -3.06
C GLU A 38 -1.96 13.95 -2.08
N ILE A 39 -2.32 12.66 -2.13
CA ILE A 39 -1.69 11.62 -1.31
C ILE A 39 -0.23 11.42 -1.73
N ILE A 40 0.07 11.42 -3.05
CA ILE A 40 1.45 11.28 -3.55
C ILE A 40 2.32 12.45 -3.10
N ALA A 41 1.81 13.69 -3.16
CA ALA A 41 2.54 14.87 -2.71
C ALA A 41 2.89 14.74 -1.22
N TRP A 42 1.90 14.44 -0.38
CA TRP A 42 2.10 14.21 1.06
C TRP A 42 3.17 13.13 1.33
N LEU A 43 3.03 11.95 0.71
CA LEU A 43 3.96 10.84 0.91
C LEU A 43 5.37 11.16 0.41
N GLY A 44 5.50 11.95 -0.66
CA GLY A 44 6.77 12.43 -1.16
C GLY A 44 7.43 13.44 -0.23
N GLU A 45 6.67 14.41 0.27
CA GLU A 45 7.16 15.49 1.14
C GLU A 45 7.59 14.99 2.53
N GLU A 46 6.82 14.09 3.14
CA GLU A 46 7.07 13.67 4.52
C GLU A 46 7.87 12.38 4.65
N TYR A 47 7.78 11.49 3.66
CA TYR A 47 8.38 10.16 3.72
C TYR A 47 9.36 9.89 2.57
N GLY A 48 9.59 10.87 1.68
CA GLY A 48 10.50 10.72 0.54
C GLY A 48 10.06 9.65 -0.47
N LEU A 49 8.77 9.30 -0.50
CA LEU A 49 8.27 8.23 -1.36
C LEU A 49 8.09 8.70 -2.80
N GLY A 50 8.84 8.07 -3.71
CA GLY A 50 8.63 8.25 -5.15
C GLY A 50 7.27 7.70 -5.61
N ARG A 51 6.76 8.24 -6.73
CA ARG A 51 5.43 7.95 -7.30
C ARG A 51 5.09 6.45 -7.38
N GLY A 52 6.05 5.61 -7.77
CA GLY A 52 5.83 4.16 -7.90
C GLY A 52 5.44 3.47 -6.59
N HIS A 53 6.05 3.87 -5.47
CA HIS A 53 5.70 3.33 -4.14
C HIS A 53 4.43 4.00 -3.61
N ALA A 54 4.33 5.32 -3.76
CA ALA A 54 3.17 6.07 -3.29
C ALA A 54 1.85 5.55 -3.89
N MET A 55 1.84 5.07 -5.14
CA MET A 55 0.63 4.51 -5.78
C MET A 55 0.06 3.28 -5.06
N ALA A 56 0.90 2.45 -4.42
CA ALA A 56 0.41 1.32 -3.63
C ALA A 56 -0.38 1.81 -2.41
N LEU A 57 0.16 2.81 -1.69
CA LEU A 57 -0.55 3.44 -0.58
C LEU A 57 -1.81 4.19 -1.03
N VAL A 58 -1.76 4.90 -2.16
CA VAL A 58 -2.96 5.55 -2.74
C VAL A 58 -4.09 4.57 -2.89
N HIS A 59 -3.84 3.39 -3.46
CA HIS A 59 -4.88 2.37 -3.63
C HIS A 59 -5.39 1.88 -2.27
N VAL A 60 -4.51 1.57 -1.32
CA VAL A 60 -4.95 1.11 0.01
C VAL A 60 -5.78 2.16 0.75
N ILE A 61 -5.36 3.44 0.69
CA ILE A 61 -6.07 4.56 1.34
C ILE A 61 -7.44 4.81 0.71
N THR A 62 -7.54 4.71 -0.63
CA THR A 62 -8.77 5.09 -1.35
C THR A 62 -9.73 3.92 -1.57
N LYS A 63 -9.24 2.68 -1.53
CA LYS A 63 -10.00 1.46 -1.89
C LYS A 63 -9.91 0.33 -0.86
N GLY A 64 -9.05 0.46 0.16
CA GLY A 64 -8.84 -0.57 1.18
C GLY A 64 -7.86 -1.68 0.76
N SER A 65 -7.80 -2.74 1.57
CA SER A 65 -6.84 -3.85 1.40
C SER A 65 -7.17 -4.81 0.26
N LYS A 66 -8.32 -4.68 -0.40
CA LYS A 66 -8.71 -5.56 -1.50
C LYS A 66 -8.06 -5.14 -2.81
N ILE A 67 -7.51 -6.10 -3.53
CA ILE A 67 -7.03 -5.94 -4.92
C ILE A 67 -7.89 -6.79 -5.86
N ASP A 68 -7.98 -6.35 -7.11
CA ASP A 68 -8.74 -7.03 -8.17
C ASP A 68 -8.12 -8.41 -8.46
N ALA A 69 -8.97 -9.42 -8.70
CA ALA A 69 -8.57 -10.79 -8.98
C ALA A 69 -7.55 -10.92 -10.12
N LYS A 70 -7.51 -9.96 -11.06
CA LYS A 70 -6.47 -9.92 -12.11
C LYS A 70 -5.03 -9.79 -11.59
N HIS A 71 -4.86 -9.34 -10.35
CA HIS A 71 -3.57 -9.23 -9.66
C HIS A 71 -3.24 -10.47 -8.82
N VAL A 72 -4.11 -11.49 -8.80
CA VAL A 72 -4.02 -12.63 -7.90
C VAL A 72 -3.85 -13.92 -8.71
N GLY A 73 -2.94 -14.80 -8.29
CA GLY A 73 -2.93 -16.20 -8.73
C GLY A 73 -2.69 -16.48 -10.23
N SER A 74 -2.27 -15.50 -11.03
CA SER A 74 -2.04 -15.69 -12.48
C SER A 74 -0.75 -16.41 -12.84
N GLY A 75 0.05 -16.85 -11.85
CA GLY A 75 1.34 -17.53 -12.06
C GLY A 75 2.47 -16.66 -12.62
N GLY A 76 2.19 -15.39 -12.93
CA GLY A 76 3.19 -14.43 -13.39
C GLY A 76 3.99 -13.79 -12.26
N VAL A 77 5.18 -13.27 -12.57
CA VAL A 77 6.12 -12.60 -11.63
C VAL A 77 5.59 -11.33 -10.93
N HIS A 78 4.35 -10.95 -11.22
CA HIS A 78 3.63 -9.80 -10.67
C HIS A 78 2.36 -10.19 -9.91
N ALA A 79 2.05 -11.49 -9.77
CA ALA A 79 0.86 -11.95 -9.08
C ALA A 79 1.06 -11.96 -7.55
N ASP A 80 0.07 -11.45 -6.82
CA ASP A 80 -0.06 -11.62 -5.38
C ASP A 80 -0.68 -13.00 -5.06
N ALA A 81 -0.33 -13.54 -3.89
CA ALA A 81 -0.83 -14.84 -3.42
C ALA A 81 -2.28 -14.78 -2.91
N SER A 82 -2.78 -13.59 -2.60
CA SER A 82 -4.14 -13.34 -2.10
C SER A 82 -4.71 -12.06 -2.70
N ASP A 83 -6.04 -11.98 -2.78
CA ASP A 83 -6.78 -10.75 -3.13
C ASP A 83 -6.82 -9.72 -2.00
N THR A 84 -6.28 -10.10 -0.83
CA THR A 84 -6.30 -9.29 0.39
C THR A 84 -4.86 -8.96 0.79
N LEU A 85 -4.54 -7.68 0.75
CA LEU A 85 -3.25 -7.15 1.16
C LEU A 85 -3.09 -7.20 2.67
N TRP A 86 -1.88 -7.56 3.10
CA TRP A 86 -1.50 -7.55 4.50
C TRP A 86 -0.99 -6.16 4.91
N LEU A 87 -1.72 -5.50 5.80
CA LEU A 87 -1.42 -4.12 6.21
C LEU A 87 -0.77 -4.02 7.60
N ASP A 88 -0.86 -5.07 8.42
CA ASP A 88 -0.39 -5.11 9.82
C ASP A 88 1.13 -5.18 9.98
N GLY A 89 1.86 -4.95 8.90
CA GLY A 89 3.31 -5.02 8.85
C GLY A 89 3.83 -6.37 8.38
N LYS A 90 4.99 -6.33 7.73
CA LYS A 90 5.66 -7.49 7.13
C LYS A 90 5.91 -8.64 8.12
N ALA A 91 6.21 -8.30 9.37
CA ALA A 91 6.55 -9.25 10.43
C ALA A 91 5.34 -10.01 11.02
N SER A 92 4.13 -9.50 10.86
CA SER A 92 2.91 -10.13 11.39
C SER A 92 2.25 -11.09 10.40
N ARG A 93 2.78 -11.20 9.18
CA ARG A 93 2.23 -12.09 8.14
C ARG A 93 2.21 -13.54 8.62
N PRO A 94 1.12 -14.30 8.36
CA PRO A 94 1.10 -15.71 8.67
C PRO A 94 2.21 -16.41 7.89
N ILE A 95 3.05 -17.14 8.61
CA ILE A 95 4.04 -18.04 8.02
C ILE A 95 3.23 -19.23 7.49
N SER A 96 3.13 -19.36 6.17
CA SER A 96 2.58 -20.57 5.53
C SER A 96 3.46 -21.78 5.76
#